data_AF-A0A3A9VVI9-F1
#
_entry.id   AF-A0A3A9VVI9-F1
#
_cell.length_a   1.000
_cell.length_b   1.000
_cell.length_c   1.000
_cell.angle_alpha   90.00
_cell.angle_beta   90.00
_cell.angle_gamma   90.00
#
_symmetry.space_group_name_H-M   'P 1'
#
loop_
_entity.id
_entity.type
_entity.pdbx_description
1 polymer ?
#
loop_
_entity_poly.entity_id
_entity_poly.type
_entity_poly.pdbx_seq_one_letter_code
_entity_poly.pdbx_strand_id
1 'polypeptide(L)'
;MPGPAATIGSMHVCPMVNPGTPPPPHVGGPISGPGVPTVLIGNKPAAVMGDMCICAGPPDTIAQGEATVLIGGKPAATVGSMTAHGGSITVGEPTVLIGTGPAAPTAVMPLQEIPFPKISPMLKVLASVSGRSLKEAQANQEELKKKSEEQNGYLSEFNVSF
;
A
#
# COMPACT_ATOMS: atom_id res chain seq x y z
N MET A 1 -12.07 -2.69 -6.59
CA MET A 1 -11.95 -2.84 -8.05
C MET A 1 -10.47 -2.78 -8.38
N PRO A 2 -9.88 -3.79 -9.04
CA PRO A 2 -8.49 -3.74 -9.45
C PRO A 2 -8.30 -2.71 -10.58
N GLY A 3 -7.26 -1.91 -10.51
CA GLY A 3 -6.97 -0.88 -11.52
C GLY A 3 -5.89 0.12 -11.09
N PRO A 4 -5.63 1.14 -11.91
CA PRO A 4 -4.71 2.22 -11.56
C PRO A 4 -5.11 2.90 -10.25
N ALA A 5 -4.13 3.18 -9.39
CA ALA A 5 -4.34 3.81 -8.09
C ALA A 5 -4.87 5.24 -8.26
N ALA A 6 -5.84 5.63 -7.44
CA ALA A 6 -6.28 7.02 -7.39
C ALA A 6 -5.42 7.82 -6.40
N THR A 7 -5.21 9.10 -6.72
CA THR A 7 -4.42 10.03 -5.90
C THR A 7 -5.17 11.34 -5.73
N ILE A 8 -4.74 12.20 -4.81
CA ILE A 8 -5.26 13.57 -4.74
C ILE A 8 -5.04 14.24 -6.11
N GLY A 9 -6.10 14.83 -6.66
CA GLY A 9 -6.12 15.37 -8.02
C GLY A 9 -6.65 14.41 -9.10
N SER A 10 -6.82 13.12 -8.81
CA SER A 10 -7.51 12.17 -9.70
C SER A 10 -8.94 12.63 -9.99
N MET A 11 -9.42 12.44 -11.21
CA MET A 11 -10.75 12.91 -11.61
C MET A 11 -11.83 11.87 -11.37
N HIS A 12 -13.00 12.32 -10.94
CA HIS A 12 -14.22 11.52 -10.95
C HIS A 12 -15.24 12.09 -11.94
N VAL A 13 -16.21 11.27 -12.30
CA VAL A 13 -17.42 11.69 -13.01
C VAL A 13 -18.61 11.55 -12.06
N CYS A 14 -19.53 12.52 -12.08
CA CYS A 14 -20.73 12.52 -11.26
C CYS A 14 -21.97 12.58 -12.16
N PRO A 15 -22.87 11.58 -12.11
CA PRO A 15 -24.10 11.57 -12.92
C PRO A 15 -25.27 12.33 -12.27
N MET A 16 -25.10 12.83 -11.04
CA MET A 16 -26.17 13.48 -10.29
C MET A 16 -26.53 14.85 -10.87
N VAL A 17 -27.70 15.37 -10.48
CA VAL A 17 -28.19 16.69 -10.91
C VAL A 17 -28.67 17.47 -9.70
N ASN A 18 -28.57 18.79 -9.75
CA ASN A 18 -29.15 19.66 -8.74
C ASN A 18 -30.65 19.92 -9.01
N PRO A 19 -31.46 20.18 -7.96
CA PRO A 19 -32.83 20.65 -8.15
C PRO A 19 -32.85 21.96 -8.97
N GLY A 20 -33.71 22.05 -9.98
CA GLY A 20 -33.86 23.22 -10.86
C GLY A 20 -34.54 22.88 -12.18
N THR A 21 -34.91 23.90 -12.98
CA THR A 21 -35.55 23.73 -14.30
C THR A 21 -34.86 24.59 -15.37
N PRO A 22 -34.15 23.99 -16.35
CA PRO A 22 -33.78 22.58 -16.40
C PRO A 22 -32.82 22.19 -15.25
N PRO A 23 -32.78 20.91 -14.82
CA PRO A 23 -31.92 20.49 -13.72
C PRO A 23 -30.44 20.67 -14.11
N PRO A 24 -29.65 21.50 -13.40
CA PRO A 24 -28.23 21.66 -13.70
C PRO A 24 -27.49 20.35 -13.41
N PRO A 25 -26.70 19.81 -14.37
CA PRO A 25 -25.94 18.60 -14.15
C PRO A 25 -24.79 18.86 -13.16
N HIS A 26 -24.48 17.85 -12.34
CA HIS A 26 -23.20 17.84 -11.66
C HIS A 26 -22.08 17.66 -12.68
N VAL A 27 -20.91 18.15 -12.33
CA VAL A 27 -19.68 17.96 -13.09
C VAL A 27 -18.65 17.44 -12.10
N GLY A 28 -18.18 16.22 -12.34
CA GLY A 28 -17.15 15.62 -11.50
C GLY A 28 -15.82 16.35 -11.64
N GLY A 29 -15.15 16.54 -10.52
CA GLY A 29 -13.86 17.21 -10.41
C GLY A 29 -12.81 16.33 -9.72
N PRO A 30 -11.68 16.92 -9.31
CA PRO A 30 -10.61 16.17 -8.68
C PRO A 30 -10.96 15.70 -7.26
N ILE A 31 -10.34 14.60 -6.83
CA ILE A 31 -10.28 14.20 -5.42
C ILE A 31 -9.53 15.28 -4.64
N SER A 32 -10.18 15.87 -3.63
CA SER A 32 -9.63 16.95 -2.80
C SER A 32 -9.01 16.46 -1.49
N GLY A 33 -9.39 15.28 -1.01
CA GLY A 33 -8.72 14.60 0.10
C GLY A 33 -9.56 14.41 1.37
N PRO A 34 -8.92 14.16 2.52
CA PRO A 34 -7.51 14.47 2.85
C PRO A 34 -6.45 13.53 2.26
N GLY A 35 -6.82 12.35 1.75
CA GLY A 35 -5.86 11.35 1.31
C GLY A 35 -4.99 10.83 2.46
N VAL A 36 -3.93 10.12 2.11
CA VAL A 36 -2.91 9.65 3.07
C VAL A 36 -1.57 10.31 2.73
N PRO A 37 -1.21 11.43 3.39
CA PRO A 37 -0.04 12.23 3.03
C PRO A 37 1.30 11.49 3.25
N THR A 38 1.31 10.44 4.05
CA THR A 38 2.49 9.59 4.27
C THR A 38 2.73 8.57 3.16
N VAL A 39 1.73 8.30 2.30
CA VAL A 39 1.83 7.35 1.21
C VAL A 39 1.67 8.09 -0.10
N LEU A 40 2.80 8.26 -0.80
CA LEU A 40 2.85 9.01 -2.05
C LEU A 40 2.87 8.06 -3.24
N ILE A 41 1.92 8.25 -4.16
CA ILE A 41 1.82 7.55 -5.43
C ILE A 41 1.99 8.61 -6.53
N GLY A 42 3.01 8.47 -7.38
CA GLY A 42 3.33 9.49 -8.39
C GLY A 42 3.56 10.88 -7.78
N ASN A 43 4.23 10.95 -6.62
CA ASN A 43 4.46 12.16 -5.81
C ASN A 43 3.20 12.89 -5.31
N LYS A 44 2.03 12.25 -5.37
CA LYS A 44 0.77 12.79 -4.85
C LYS A 44 0.27 11.89 -3.71
N PRO A 45 -0.38 12.43 -2.68
CA PRO A 45 -0.96 11.60 -1.63
C PRO A 45 -1.94 10.57 -2.22
N ALA A 46 -1.87 9.34 -1.74
CA ALA A 46 -2.77 8.28 -2.15
C ALA A 46 -4.21 8.58 -1.68
N ALA A 47 -5.17 8.37 -2.58
CA ALA A 47 -6.58 8.53 -2.26
C ALA A 47 -7.16 7.22 -1.70
N VAL A 48 -8.10 7.34 -0.77
CA VAL A 48 -8.71 6.23 -0.04
C VAL A 48 -10.22 6.39 0.06
N MET A 49 -10.90 5.31 0.43
CA MET A 49 -12.32 5.36 0.76
C MET A 49 -12.59 6.42 1.83
N GLY A 50 -13.61 7.24 1.59
CA GLY A 50 -13.99 8.37 2.44
C GLY A 50 -13.32 9.70 2.09
N ASP A 51 -12.41 9.74 1.11
CA ASP A 51 -11.91 11.03 0.60
C ASP A 51 -12.99 11.77 -0.18
N MET A 52 -12.93 13.09 -0.11
CA MET A 52 -13.85 13.98 -0.82
C MET A 52 -13.41 14.23 -2.25
N CYS A 53 -14.39 14.45 -3.12
CA CYS A 53 -14.20 14.88 -4.50
C CYS A 53 -14.93 16.20 -4.73
N ILE A 54 -14.27 17.12 -5.46
CA ILE A 54 -14.90 18.38 -5.88
C ILE A 54 -15.95 18.06 -6.94
N CYS A 55 -17.17 18.55 -6.76
CA CYS A 55 -18.25 18.36 -7.71
C CYS A 55 -18.99 19.68 -7.93
N ALA A 56 -19.59 19.89 -9.12
CA ALA A 56 -20.49 21.03 -9.37
C ALA A 56 -21.86 20.82 -8.70
N GLY A 57 -21.83 20.76 -7.37
CA GLY A 57 -22.91 20.43 -6.44
C GLY A 57 -22.32 20.36 -5.03
N PRO A 58 -22.97 19.67 -4.07
CA PRO A 58 -22.32 19.27 -2.84
C PRO A 58 -21.04 18.46 -3.13
N PRO A 59 -20.01 18.51 -2.27
CA PRO A 59 -18.85 17.62 -2.40
C PRO A 59 -19.27 16.16 -2.40
N ASP A 60 -18.73 15.40 -3.34
CA ASP A 60 -18.94 13.95 -3.41
C ASP A 60 -17.90 13.23 -2.52
N THR A 61 -18.12 11.96 -2.22
CA THR A 61 -17.23 11.15 -1.37
C THR A 61 -16.99 9.80 -2.00
N ILE A 62 -15.76 9.30 -1.94
CA ILE A 62 -15.43 7.95 -2.41
C ILE A 62 -16.09 6.92 -1.47
N ALA A 63 -17.10 6.23 -1.98
CA ALA A 63 -17.90 5.28 -1.23
C ALA A 63 -17.34 3.85 -1.29
N GLN A 64 -16.52 3.53 -2.29
CA GLN A 64 -15.95 2.20 -2.45
C GLN A 64 -14.48 2.24 -2.90
N GLY A 65 -13.61 1.56 -2.14
CA GLY A 65 -12.22 1.30 -2.51
C GLY A 65 -11.93 -0.18 -2.77
N GLU A 66 -10.67 -0.51 -2.95
CA GLU A 66 -10.14 -1.86 -2.99
C GLU A 66 -9.89 -2.37 -1.57
N ALA A 67 -10.72 -3.32 -1.12
CA ALA A 67 -10.73 -3.80 0.26
C ALA A 67 -9.49 -4.64 0.62
N THR A 68 -8.82 -5.23 -0.38
CA THR A 68 -7.63 -6.05 -0.15
C THR A 68 -6.36 -5.23 0.08
N VAL A 69 -6.36 -3.95 -0.29
CA VAL A 69 -5.20 -3.06 -0.16
C VAL A 69 -5.57 -1.88 0.72
N LEU A 70 -4.99 -1.86 1.92
CA LEU A 70 -5.22 -0.81 2.91
C LEU A 70 -4.09 0.22 2.88
N ILE A 71 -4.44 1.48 2.63
CA ILE A 71 -3.53 2.62 2.69
C ILE A 71 -3.99 3.49 3.88
N GLY A 72 -3.11 3.72 4.85
CA GLY A 72 -3.48 4.43 6.08
C GLY A 72 -4.61 3.74 6.87
N GLY A 73 -4.75 2.42 6.74
CA GLY A 73 -5.81 1.63 7.38
C GLY A 73 -7.18 1.70 6.68
N LYS A 74 -7.28 2.38 5.54
CA LYS A 74 -8.52 2.50 4.76
C LYS A 74 -8.38 1.82 3.38
N PRO A 75 -9.45 1.26 2.80
CA PRO A 75 -9.41 0.72 1.45
C PRO A 75 -8.90 1.73 0.43
N ALA A 76 -7.92 1.34 -0.39
CA ALA A 76 -7.32 2.22 -1.40
C ALA A 76 -8.30 2.54 -2.52
N ALA A 77 -8.35 3.80 -2.99
CA ALA A 77 -9.19 4.15 -4.14
C ALA A 77 -8.48 3.82 -5.46
N THR A 78 -9.24 3.36 -6.45
CA THR A 78 -8.73 3.00 -7.79
C THR A 78 -9.63 3.58 -8.88
N VAL A 79 -9.17 3.58 -10.13
CA VAL A 79 -10.05 3.85 -11.27
C VAL A 79 -11.20 2.84 -11.26
N GLY A 80 -12.44 3.34 -11.33
CA GLY A 80 -13.67 2.56 -11.17
C GLY A 80 -14.19 2.50 -9.72
N SER A 81 -13.49 3.06 -8.73
CA SER A 81 -14.03 3.26 -7.39
C SER A 81 -15.31 4.10 -7.43
N MET A 82 -16.37 3.60 -6.81
CA MET A 82 -17.67 4.28 -6.76
C MET A 82 -17.65 5.45 -5.79
N THR A 83 -18.38 6.51 -6.15
CA THR A 83 -18.63 7.67 -5.29
C THR A 83 -20.06 7.69 -4.77
N ALA A 84 -20.32 8.46 -3.72
CA ALA A 84 -21.62 8.52 -3.05
C ALA A 84 -22.72 9.11 -3.94
N HIS A 85 -22.37 9.98 -4.89
CA HIS A 85 -23.31 10.48 -5.90
C HIS A 85 -23.61 9.47 -7.03
N GLY A 86 -23.13 8.23 -6.91
CA GLY A 86 -23.31 7.18 -7.93
C GLY A 86 -22.35 7.30 -9.11
N GLY A 87 -21.35 8.16 -8.99
CA GLY A 87 -20.27 8.33 -9.96
C GLY A 87 -19.12 7.35 -9.76
N SER A 88 -18.03 7.59 -10.48
CA SER A 88 -16.81 6.81 -10.32
C SER A 88 -15.54 7.61 -10.63
N ILE A 89 -14.42 7.15 -10.07
CA ILE A 89 -13.09 7.69 -10.41
C ILE A 89 -12.71 7.22 -11.81
N THR A 90 -12.36 8.15 -12.69
CA THR A 90 -12.04 7.86 -14.11
C THR A 90 -10.57 8.02 -14.45
N VAL A 91 -9.82 8.79 -13.64
CA VAL A 91 -8.39 9.04 -13.88
C VAL A 91 -7.60 8.70 -12.64
N GLY A 92 -6.62 7.81 -12.78
CA GLY A 92 -5.68 7.42 -11.72
C GLY A 92 -4.23 7.63 -12.16
N GLU A 93 -3.29 7.25 -11.30
CA GLU A 93 -1.87 7.19 -11.60
C GLU A 93 -1.56 5.91 -12.41
N PRO A 94 -1.19 6.02 -13.70
CA PRO A 94 -1.04 4.86 -14.59
C PRO A 94 0.14 3.95 -14.21
N THR A 95 1.10 4.43 -13.41
CA THR A 95 2.30 3.65 -13.06
C THR A 95 2.07 2.69 -11.89
N VAL A 96 0.98 2.84 -11.14
CA VAL A 96 0.69 2.02 -9.96
C VAL A 96 -0.64 1.32 -10.16
N LEU A 97 -0.59 -0.02 -10.26
CA LEU A 97 -1.77 -0.86 -10.35
C LEU A 97 -2.06 -1.49 -8.99
N ILE A 98 -3.25 -1.24 -8.46
CA ILE A 98 -3.75 -1.87 -7.25
C ILE A 98 -4.65 -3.02 -7.68
N GLY A 99 -4.25 -4.25 -7.34
CA GLY A 99 -4.97 -5.46 -7.71
C GLY A 99 -5.77 -6.04 -6.56
N THR A 100 -6.67 -6.97 -6.90
CA THR A 100 -7.29 -7.89 -5.96
C THR A 100 -6.43 -9.15 -5.90
N GLY A 101 -5.60 -9.29 -4.88
CA GLY A 101 -4.97 -10.58 -4.56
C GLY A 101 -5.93 -11.44 -3.73
N PRO A 102 -5.88 -12.78 -3.81
CA PRO A 102 -6.49 -13.59 -2.75
C PRO A 102 -5.87 -13.11 -1.43
N ALA A 103 -6.72 -12.84 -0.44
CA ALA A 103 -6.29 -12.56 0.92
C ALA A 103 -5.71 -13.84 1.56
N ALA A 104 -4.69 -14.43 0.92
CA ALA A 104 -3.73 -15.20 1.66
C ALA A 104 -3.04 -14.19 2.58
N PRO A 105 -2.93 -14.45 3.89
CA PRO A 105 -2.04 -13.64 4.71
C PRO A 105 -0.69 -13.68 4.01
N THR A 106 -0.29 -12.54 3.43
CA THR A 106 1.13 -12.32 3.20
C THR A 106 1.66 -12.19 4.61
N ALA A 107 1.98 -13.32 5.23
CA ALA A 107 3.00 -13.32 6.24
C ALA A 107 4.19 -12.70 5.50
N VAL A 108 4.38 -11.40 5.69
CA VAL A 108 5.73 -10.86 5.71
C VAL A 108 6.44 -11.86 6.60
N MET A 109 7.28 -12.70 5.98
CA MET A 109 7.93 -13.77 6.71
C MET A 109 8.57 -13.09 7.92
N PRO A 110 8.14 -13.41 9.16
CA PRO A 110 8.61 -12.69 10.32
C PRO A 110 10.14 -12.71 10.26
N LEU A 111 10.81 -11.63 10.67
CA LEU A 111 12.28 -11.55 10.60
C LEU A 111 12.95 -12.80 11.25
N GLN A 112 12.24 -13.45 12.19
CA GLN A 112 12.54 -14.73 12.82
C GLN A 112 12.61 -15.95 11.86
N GLU A 113 11.81 -15.97 10.79
CA GLU A 113 11.72 -17.06 9.81
C GLU A 113 12.64 -16.86 8.59
N ILE A 114 13.38 -15.75 8.50
CA ILE A 114 14.35 -15.54 7.43
C ILE A 114 15.48 -16.58 7.56
N PRO A 115 15.68 -17.48 6.57
CA PRO A 115 16.76 -18.45 6.60
C PRO A 115 18.08 -17.73 6.32
N PHE A 116 18.67 -17.11 7.35
CA PHE A 116 19.99 -16.50 7.23
C PHE A 116 21.04 -17.59 6.90
N PRO A 117 21.78 -17.48 5.78
CA PRO A 117 22.75 -18.49 5.39
C PRO A 117 23.87 -18.56 6.43
N LYS A 118 24.12 -19.77 6.95
CA LYS A 118 25.20 -20.01 7.92
C LYS A 118 26.55 -19.85 7.21
N ILE A 119 27.34 -18.89 7.65
CA ILE A 119 28.71 -18.70 7.14
C ILE A 119 29.59 -19.79 7.75
N SER A 120 29.96 -20.80 6.95
CA SER A 120 30.81 -21.90 7.41
C SER A 120 32.23 -21.41 7.71
N PRO A 121 32.98 -22.11 8.58
CA PRO A 121 34.38 -21.78 8.86
C PRO A 121 35.24 -21.74 7.60
N MET A 122 34.97 -22.66 6.66
CA MET A 122 35.65 -22.71 5.36
C MET A 122 35.35 -21.47 4.51
N LEU A 123 34.10 -21.01 4.48
CA LEU A 123 33.71 -19.80 3.75
C LEU A 123 34.38 -18.55 4.33
N LYS A 124 34.55 -18.51 5.66
CA LYS A 124 35.25 -17.44 6.39
C LYS A 124 36.74 -17.39 6.04
N VAL A 125 37.38 -18.55 5.94
CA VAL A 125 38.79 -18.67 5.51
C VAL A 125 38.92 -18.30 4.04
N LEU A 126 38.08 -18.83 3.15
CA LEU A 126 38.12 -18.54 1.71
C LEU A 126 37.88 -17.04 1.43
N ALA A 127 36.97 -16.42 2.17
CA ALA A 127 36.71 -14.98 2.08
C ALA A 127 37.91 -14.15 2.57
N SER A 128 38.58 -14.58 3.65
CA SER A 128 39.80 -13.93 4.14
C SER A 128 40.98 -14.02 3.16
N VAL A 129 41.06 -15.11 2.38
CA VAL A 129 42.08 -15.29 1.32
C VAL A 129 41.72 -14.53 0.04
N SER A 130 40.43 -14.38 -0.27
CA SER A 130 39.93 -13.62 -1.42
C SER A 130 39.72 -12.12 -1.15
N GLY A 131 40.17 -11.61 0.00
CA GLY A 131 40.09 -10.19 0.38
C GLY A 131 38.67 -9.67 0.66
N ARG A 132 37.66 -10.54 0.72
CA ARG A 132 36.27 -10.17 1.02
C ARG A 132 35.99 -10.37 2.50
N SER A 133 35.52 -9.33 3.18
CA SER A 133 35.19 -9.38 4.59
C SER A 133 33.78 -9.95 4.80
N LEU A 134 33.67 -11.15 5.39
CA LEU A 134 32.39 -11.72 5.85
C LEU A 134 32.01 -11.27 7.26
N LYS A 135 32.88 -10.51 7.95
CA LYS A 135 32.62 -10.02 9.31
C LYS A 135 31.46 -9.04 9.35
N GLU A 136 31.37 -8.16 8.36
CA GLU A 136 30.31 -7.16 8.25
C GLU A 136 28.95 -7.82 7.95
N ALA A 137 28.93 -8.81 7.05
CA ALA A 137 27.74 -9.61 6.79
C ALA A 137 27.28 -10.39 8.04
N GLN A 138 28.20 -10.94 8.84
CA GLN A 138 27.88 -11.61 10.11
C GLN A 138 27.26 -10.63 11.13
N ALA A 139 27.87 -9.46 11.31
CA ALA A 139 27.37 -8.43 12.22
C ALA A 139 25.97 -7.95 11.83
N ASN A 140 25.75 -7.68 10.54
CA ASN A 140 24.44 -7.26 10.04
C ASN A 140 23.37 -8.36 10.21
N GLN A 141 23.73 -9.64 10.00
CA GLN A 141 22.82 -10.76 10.24
C GLN A 141 22.46 -10.93 11.72
N GLU A 142 23.41 -10.70 12.64
CA GLU A 142 23.16 -10.75 14.09
C GLU A 142 22.33 -9.54 14.57
N GLU A 143 22.57 -8.35 14.02
CA GLU A 143 21.80 -7.15 14.34
C GLU A 143 20.34 -7.26 13.86
N LEU A 144 20.11 -7.82 12.68
CA LEU A 144 18.77 -8.10 12.16
C LEU A 144 18.01 -9.10 13.06
N LYS A 145 18.71 -10.10 13.59
CA LYS A 145 18.12 -11.06 14.55
C LYS A 145 17.78 -10.40 15.89
N LYS A 146 18.66 -9.55 16.43
CA LYS A 146 18.37 -8.81 17.67
C LYS A 146 17.20 -7.84 17.54
N LYS A 147 17.17 -7.04 16.47
CA LYS A 147 16.04 -6.11 16.19
C LYS A 147 14.72 -6.86 16.02
N SER A 148 14.77 -8.04 15.40
CA SER A 148 13.64 -8.96 15.25
C SER A 148 13.13 -9.47 16.60
N GLU A 149 14.03 -9.92 17.47
CA GLU A 149 13.73 -10.40 18.83
C GLU A 149 13.14 -9.28 19.72
N GLU A 150 13.67 -8.06 19.62
CA GLU A 150 13.22 -6.89 20.39
C GLU A 150 11.82 -6.39 19.95
N GLN A 151 11.48 -6.46 18.66
CA GLN A 151 10.22 -5.93 18.14
C GLN A 151 9.01 -6.87 18.31
N ASN A 152 9.21 -8.19 18.40
CA ASN A 152 8.10 -9.16 18.36
C ASN A 152 7.90 -9.99 19.63
N GLY A 153 8.73 -9.85 20.66
CA GLY A 153 8.59 -10.61 21.91
C GLY A 153 8.95 -12.11 21.76
N TYR A 154 9.52 -12.68 22.82
CA TYR A 154 10.04 -14.06 22.82
C TYR A 154 8.99 -15.11 22.47
N LEU A 155 9.32 -16.03 21.56
CA LEU A 155 8.75 -17.38 21.52
C LEU A 155 9.87 -18.41 21.35
N SER A 156 9.82 -19.42 22.22
CA SER A 156 10.79 -20.49 22.45
C SER A 156 11.30 -21.16 21.18
N GLU A 157 12.58 -21.53 21.19
CA GLU A 157 13.22 -22.35 20.16
C GLU A 157 12.38 -23.59 19.82
N PHE A 158 11.76 -23.58 18.65
CA PHE A 158 11.18 -24.79 18.08
C PHE A 158 12.31 -25.59 17.43
N ASN A 159 12.80 -26.59 18.18
CA ASN A 159 13.71 -27.61 17.66
C ASN A 159 12.93 -28.54 16.73
N VAL A 160 13.07 -28.34 15.41
CA VAL A 160 12.62 -29.32 14.41
C VAL A 160 13.83 -30.17 14.03
N SER A 161 14.09 -31.18 14.85
CA SER A 161 14.94 -32.31 14.48
C SER A 161 14.09 -33.28 13.63
N PHE A 162 14.40 -33.38 12.34
CA PHE A 162 14.09 -34.54 11.50
C PHE A 162 15.40 -35.19 11.09
#